data_AF-A0A8C5JGC6-F1
#
_entry.id   AF-A0A8C5JGC6-F1
#
_cell.length_a   1.000
_cell.length_b   1.000
_cell.length_c   1.000
_cell.angle_alpha   90.00
_cell.angle_beta   90.00
_cell.angle_gamma   90.00
#
_symmetry.space_group_name_H-M   'P 1'
#
loop_
_entity.id
_entity.type
_entity.pdbx_description
1 polymer ?
#
loop_
_entity_poly.entity_id
_entity_poly.type
_entity_poly.pdbx_seq_one_letter_code
_entity_poly.pdbx_strand_id
1 'polypeptide(L)'
;MSIAAANTSMRVPAGFRNLLEGLAREVLREQPTDVVAFAAQYFQKLLESREGEISPLDTSFHQLHRGFHPHGYGVFPLDIGFLLRI
;
A
#
# COMPACT_ATOMS: atom_id res chain seq x y z
N MET A 1 5.56 -23.36 -34.34
CA MET A 1 4.47 -22.36 -34.42
C MET A 1 4.32 -21.74 -33.04
N SER A 2 4.52 -20.43 -32.89
CA SER A 2 4.35 -19.68 -31.63
C SER A 2 2.86 -19.44 -31.39
N ILE A 3 2.36 -19.93 -30.25
CA ILE A 3 0.94 -19.81 -29.89
C ILE A 3 0.70 -18.35 -29.48
N ALA A 4 0.10 -17.58 -30.39
CA ALA A 4 -0.40 -16.25 -30.11
C ALA A 4 -1.83 -16.36 -29.56
N ALA A 5 -2.00 -15.99 -28.29
CA ALA A 5 -3.16 -15.27 -27.78
C ALA A 5 -2.83 -14.92 -26.32
N ALA A 6 -2.30 -13.72 -26.13
CA ALA A 6 -2.20 -13.13 -24.81
C ALA A 6 -3.59 -13.21 -24.16
N ASN A 7 -3.69 -13.87 -23.01
CA ASN A 7 -4.88 -13.85 -22.18
C ASN A 7 -4.99 -12.46 -21.52
N THR A 8 -5.16 -11.41 -22.32
CA THR A 8 -5.22 -10.01 -21.88
C THR A 8 -6.65 -9.65 -21.53
N SER A 9 -7.26 -10.38 -20.59
CA SER A 9 -8.47 -9.88 -19.93
C SER A 9 -8.04 -8.83 -18.89
N MET A 10 -7.61 -7.66 -19.37
CA MET A 10 -7.40 -6.49 -18.52
C MET A 10 -8.77 -6.05 -17.97
N ARG A 11 -9.15 -6.59 -16.82
CA ARG A 11 -10.35 -6.17 -16.08
C ARG A 11 -9.96 -5.21 -14.98
N VAL A 12 -10.78 -4.19 -14.80
CA VAL A 12 -10.68 -3.26 -13.68
C VAL A 12 -10.83 -4.06 -12.37
N PRO A 13 -9.88 -3.96 -11.43
CA PRO A 13 -9.99 -4.63 -10.13
C PRO A 13 -11.26 -4.22 -9.39
N ALA A 14 -11.82 -5.16 -8.63
CA ALA A 14 -12.95 -4.87 -7.75
C ALA A 14 -12.58 -3.74 -6.78
N GLY A 15 -13.50 -2.79 -6.57
CA GLY A 15 -13.30 -1.64 -5.68
C GLY A 15 -12.51 -0.47 -6.29
N PHE A 16 -11.84 -0.63 -7.44
CA PHE A 16 -11.09 0.46 -8.08
C PHE A 16 -11.99 1.63 -8.47
N ARG A 17 -13.21 1.36 -8.96
CA ARG A 17 -14.19 2.41 -9.26
C ARG A 17 -14.55 3.22 -8.03
N ASN A 18 -14.81 2.56 -6.91
CA ASN A 18 -15.16 3.22 -5.65
C ASN A 18 -13.98 4.07 -5.13
N LEU A 19 -12.75 3.58 -5.28
CA LEU A 19 -11.54 4.31 -4.92
C LEU A 19 -11.42 5.63 -5.71
N LEU A 20 -11.60 5.57 -7.03
CA LEU A 20 -11.58 6.77 -7.88
C LEU A 20 -12.76 7.70 -7.63
N GLU A 21 -13.95 7.15 -7.34
CA GLU A 21 -15.12 7.94 -7.00
C GLU A 21 -14.91 8.72 -5.69
N GLY A 22 -14.28 8.09 -4.68
CA GLY A 22 -13.87 8.74 -3.45
C GLY A 22 -12.93 9.91 -3.71
N LEU A 23 -11.85 9.69 -4.47
CA LEU A 23 -10.93 10.76 -4.87
C LEU A 23 -11.65 11.89 -5.61
N ALA A 24 -12.52 11.56 -6.58
CA ALA A 24 -13.23 12.55 -7.39
C ALA A 24 -14.14 13.45 -6.54
N ARG A 25 -14.86 12.88 -5.56
CA ARG A 25 -15.69 13.66 -4.63
C ARG A 25 -14.87 14.64 -3.80
N GLU A 26 -13.71 14.20 -3.32
CA GLU A 26 -12.82 15.03 -2.50
C GLU A 26 -12.19 16.16 -3.32
N VAL A 27 -11.79 15.89 -4.57
CA VAL A 27 -11.30 16.92 -5.50
C VAL A 27 -12.37 17.98 -5.77
N LEU A 28 -13.62 17.57 -6.02
CA LEU A 28 -14.73 18.51 -6.24
C LEU A 28 -15.07 19.34 -5.00
N ARG A 29 -14.80 18.81 -3.79
CA ARG A 29 -15.05 19.53 -2.53
C ARG A 29 -13.94 20.54 -2.22
N GLU A 30 -12.69 20.12 -2.32
CA GLU A 30 -11.52 20.92 -1.92
C GLU A 30 -11.04 21.84 -3.05
N GLN A 31 -11.44 21.58 -4.30
CA GLN A 31 -11.02 22.32 -5.51
C GLN A 31 -9.51 22.62 -5.53
N PRO A 32 -8.65 21.60 -5.36
CA PRO A 32 -7.21 21.80 -5.24
C PRO A 32 -6.61 22.29 -6.55
N THR A 33 -5.61 23.17 -6.46
CA THR A 33 -4.87 23.65 -7.64
C THR A 33 -4.01 22.55 -8.27
N ASP A 34 -3.47 21.64 -7.45
CA ASP A 34 -2.69 20.48 -7.90
C ASP A 34 -3.41 19.17 -7.52
N VAL A 35 -4.12 18.61 -8.49
CA VAL A 35 -4.90 17.38 -8.33
C VAL A 35 -4.00 16.16 -8.11
N VAL A 36 -2.79 16.14 -8.68
CA VAL A 36 -1.88 14.99 -8.57
C VAL A 36 -1.30 14.90 -7.17
N ALA A 37 -0.81 16.03 -6.65
CA ALA A 37 -0.33 16.11 -5.27
C ALA A 37 -1.45 15.79 -4.27
N PHE A 38 -2.66 16.31 -4.51
CA PHE A 38 -3.83 16.00 -3.70
C PHE A 38 -4.16 14.50 -3.70
N ALA A 39 -4.16 13.85 -4.85
CA ALA A 39 -4.45 12.41 -4.96
C ALA A 39 -3.44 11.56 -4.19
N ALA A 40 -2.15 11.88 -4.28
CA ALA A 40 -1.11 11.19 -3.53
C ALA A 40 -1.34 11.29 -2.01
N GLN A 41 -1.65 12.50 -1.52
CA GLN A 41 -1.98 12.72 -0.11
C GLN A 41 -3.27 12.01 0.31
N TYR A 42 -4.30 12.01 -0.54
CA TYR A 42 -5.56 11.31 -0.27
C TYR A 42 -5.35 9.80 -0.12
N PHE A 43 -4.61 9.17 -1.03
CA PHE A 43 -4.32 7.73 -0.93
C PHE A 43 -3.40 7.40 0.25
N GLN A 44 -2.45 8.28 0.59
CA GLN A 44 -1.64 8.13 1.80
C GLN A 44 -2.51 8.08 3.06
N LYS A 45 -3.47 9.00 3.20
CA LYS A 45 -4.42 9.01 4.33
C LYS A 45 -5.29 7.75 4.38
N LEU A 46 -5.71 7.23 3.22
CA LEU A 46 -6.46 5.98 3.16
C LEU A 46 -5.63 4.77 3.60
N LEU A 47 -4.34 4.73 3.25
CA LEU A 47 -3.41 3.71 3.73
C LEU A 47 -3.19 3.82 5.23
N GLU A 48 -2.93 5.03 5.73
CA GLU A 48 -2.77 5.30 7.16
C GLU A 48 -4.03 4.97 7.97
N SER A 49 -5.22 5.20 7.42
CA SER A 49 -6.48 4.81 8.07
C SER A 49 -6.61 3.27 8.15
N ARG A 50 -6.14 2.56 7.12
CA ARG A 50 -6.10 1.10 7.10
C ARG A 50 -5.07 0.53 8.08
N GLU A 51 -3.92 1.19 8.18
CA GLU A 51 -2.81 0.81 9.05
C GLU A 51 -2.97 1.35 10.48
N GLY A 52 -3.82 2.36 10.69
CA GLY A 52 -4.17 2.92 11.99
C GLY A 52 -5.12 2.03 12.80
N GLU A 53 -5.67 0.98 12.20
CA GLU A 53 -6.26 -0.16 12.91
C GLU A 53 -5.20 -1.16 13.40
N ILE A 54 -3.91 -0.91 13.14
CA ILE A 54 -2.83 -1.60 13.84
C ILE A 54 -2.75 -0.97 15.24
N SER A 55 -3.29 -1.70 16.21
CA SER A 55 -3.22 -1.37 17.63
C SER A 55 -1.80 -0.95 18.03
N PRO A 56 -1.63 0.01 18.97
CA PRO A 56 -0.32 0.59 19.38
C PRO A 56 0.72 -0.41 19.91
N LEU A 57 0.44 -1.71 19.88
CA LEU A 57 1.33 -2.80 20.24
C LEU A 57 2.27 -3.22 19.08
N ASP A 58 1.96 -2.88 17.83
CA ASP A 58 2.81 -3.25 16.67
C ASP A 58 3.87 -2.18 16.34
N THR A 59 3.56 -0.90 16.59
CA THR A 59 4.47 0.24 16.34
C THR A 59 5.77 0.13 17.14
N SER A 60 5.73 -0.59 18.27
CA SER A 60 6.89 -0.82 19.15
C SER A 60 7.97 -1.68 18.50
N PHE A 61 7.64 -2.56 17.56
CA PHE A 61 8.63 -3.38 16.85
C PHE A 61 9.38 -2.59 15.78
N HIS A 62 8.69 -1.71 15.05
CA HIS A 62 9.30 -0.87 14.02
C HIS A 62 10.16 0.26 14.58
N GLN A 63 9.83 0.75 15.78
CA GLN A 63 10.56 1.86 16.39
C GLN A 63 11.89 1.43 17.02
N LEU A 64 12.06 0.16 17.39
CA LEU A 64 13.34 -0.37 17.90
C LEU A 64 14.36 -0.70 16.80
N HIS A 65 13.93 -0.93 15.55
CA HIS A 65 14.82 -1.35 14.46
C HIS A 65 15.43 -0.20 13.63
N ARG A 66 15.03 1.06 13.84
CA ARG A 66 15.63 2.21 13.12
C ARG A 66 16.92 2.77 13.76
N GLY A 67 17.40 2.18 14.85
CA GLY A 67 18.56 2.67 15.60
C GLY A 67 19.89 1.94 15.39
N PHE A 68 19.92 0.82 14.67
CA PHE A 68 21.14 0.01 14.51
C PHE A 68 21.61 -0.03 13.04
N HIS A 69 22.51 0.88 12.68
CA HIS A 69 23.57 0.56 11.72
C HIS A 69 24.81 0.17 12.54
N PRO A 70 25.35 -1.03 12.32
CA PRO A 70 26.63 -1.05 11.61
C PRO A 70 26.83 -2.24 10.66
N HIS A 71 27.59 -1.95 9.60
CA HIS A 71 28.49 -2.80 8.82
C HIS A 71 28.41 -4.34 8.93
N GLY A 72 28.26 -4.97 7.76
CA GLY A 72 28.92 -6.24 7.44
C GLY A 72 28.03 -7.48 7.49
N TYR A 73 27.96 -8.16 6.34
CA TYR A 73 27.55 -9.55 6.10
C TYR A 73 26.11 -9.94 6.46
N GLY A 74 25.35 -10.27 5.41
CA GLY A 74 23.95 -10.61 5.50
C GLY A 74 23.66 -11.93 6.21
N VAL A 75 22.54 -11.92 6.93
CA VAL A 75 21.66 -13.08 7.14
C VAL A 75 20.24 -12.49 7.26
N PHE A 76 19.41 -12.70 6.23
CA PHE A 76 17.97 -12.48 6.34
C PHE A 76 17.43 -13.52 7.32
N PRO A 77 16.77 -13.15 8.43
CA PRO A 77 15.94 -14.12 9.13
C PRO A 77 14.73 -14.41 8.23
N LEU A 78 14.71 -15.61 7.64
CA LEU A 78 13.48 -16.24 7.19
C LEU A 78 12.56 -16.33 8.42
N ASP A 79 11.61 -15.40 8.53
CA ASP A 79 10.53 -15.55 9.48
C ASP A 79 9.58 -16.63 8.95
N ILE A 80 9.65 -17.78 9.59
CA ILE A 80 8.88 -19.00 9.34
C ILE A 80 7.36 -18.79 9.58
N GLY A 81 6.92 -17.58 9.98
CA GLY A 81 5.51 -17.25 10.20
C GLY A 81 4.64 -17.11 8.93
N PHE A 82 5.22 -16.99 7.73
CA PHE A 82 4.43 -16.77 6.50
C PHE A 82 3.74 -18.05 5.95
N LEU A 83 3.97 -19.23 6.55
CA LEU A 83 3.47 -20.51 6.02
C LEU A 83 2.33 -21.15 6.82
N LEU A 84 1.64 -20.41 7.70
CA LEU A 84 0.46 -20.92 8.40
C LEU A 84 -0.72 -19.94 8.43
N ARG A 85 -1.14 -19.49 7.24
CA ARG A 85 -2.46 -18.88 7.04
C ARG A 85 -3.10 -19.38 5.73
N ILE A 86 -3.31 -20.70 5.69
CA ILE A 86 -4.36 -21.37 4.91
C ILE A 86 -5.32 -21.98 5.93
#